data_AF-A0A830F7X8-F1
#
_entry.id   AF-A0A830F7X8-F1
#
_cell.length_a   1.000
_cell.length_b   1.000
_cell.length_c   1.000
_cell.angle_alpha   90.00
_cell.angle_beta   90.00
_cell.angle_gamma   90.00
#
_symmetry.space_group_name_H-M   'P 1'
#
loop_
_entity.id
_entity.type
_entity.pdbx_description
1 polymer ?
#
loop_
_entity_poly.entity_id
_entity_poly.type
_entity_poly.pdbx_seq_one_letter_code
_entity_poly.pdbx_strand_id
1 'polypeptide(L)'
;MQPVVGVSRDEVATFYFCEPNCYIILCDVCGTELDESEARHSDGFRLSSSLCFDCYLESDEVLYEYSDRPVERFEAQHQQAVRDALNDKLRYVLTLSLSDDPQQLIVLFAVSIDDAEELQKNVLESKFGTFIDDTEIHDLGDLYDGLDTELCWNISAWKHDPHGRPLRKGPMSIDIFAGVPCVIDSYGWLNDGYRSELCEELLSHALPHINFNEIETLSDGVEAAQSVFPVASDFGISIPIRDYLRDNPQYLSERSRRQINTGSDPEDYTQAATPDLKQLHEEVADPTDNKEAQIRDLLEAAEQGLPSQALADAVDCSTSYARRFKYDEDAEAAVEKEWSRRSQAEKVSAATRERIIERDGNECLRCGGTENLSPHHIIPVAVGGENTDENLATLCKTCHLEAHDGAFSTPTTVYDDPHGFDEWLTAGDS
;
A
#
# COMPACT_ATOMS: atom_id res chain seq x y z
N MET A 1 4.67 -42.20 38.44
CA MET A 1 3.71 -41.09 38.33
C MET A 1 2.60 -41.54 37.40
N GLN A 2 1.33 -41.42 37.80
CA GLN A 2 0.21 -41.60 36.87
C GLN A 2 -0.19 -40.21 36.36
N PRO A 3 -0.23 -39.98 35.03
CA PRO A 3 -0.71 -38.72 34.48
C PRO A 3 -2.19 -38.56 34.83
N VAL A 4 -2.59 -37.36 35.22
CA VAL A 4 -4.00 -37.00 35.40
C VAL A 4 -4.25 -35.81 34.47
N VAL A 5 -4.96 -36.06 33.37
CA VAL A 5 -5.44 -34.99 32.48
C VAL A 5 -6.50 -34.20 33.26
N GLY A 6 -6.15 -32.99 33.68
CA GLY A 6 -7.07 -32.06 34.34
C GLY A 6 -7.71 -31.15 33.29
N VAL A 7 -9.04 -31.14 33.20
CA VAL A 7 -9.79 -30.23 32.32
C VAL A 7 -10.31 -29.08 33.19
N SER A 8 -9.78 -27.87 32.99
CA SER A 8 -10.38 -26.63 33.46
C SER A 8 -11.55 -26.27 32.53
N ARG A 9 -12.58 -25.58 33.04
CA ARG A 9 -13.89 -25.45 32.37
C ARG A 9 -13.86 -24.78 30.99
N ASP A 10 -12.74 -24.20 30.57
CA ASP A 10 -12.53 -23.62 29.24
C ASP A 10 -11.09 -23.80 28.68
N GLU A 11 -10.24 -24.67 29.27
CA GLU A 11 -8.79 -24.75 28.96
C GLU A 11 -8.29 -26.23 28.99
N VAL A 12 -7.57 -26.66 27.95
CA VAL A 12 -7.01 -28.03 27.84
C VAL A 12 -5.48 -27.95 27.95
N ALA A 13 -4.93 -28.17 29.14
CA ALA A 13 -3.49 -28.31 29.35
C ALA A 13 -3.18 -29.63 30.11
N THR A 14 -2.06 -30.28 29.78
CA THR A 14 -1.65 -31.56 30.39
C THR A 14 -0.78 -31.32 31.62
N PHE A 15 -1.31 -31.58 32.82
CA PHE A 15 -0.60 -31.38 34.09
C PHE A 15 0.02 -32.68 34.64
N TYR A 16 1.27 -32.60 35.13
CA TYR A 16 1.93 -33.69 35.85
C TYR A 16 2.06 -33.35 37.34
N PHE A 17 1.38 -34.08 38.21
CA PHE A 17 1.45 -33.85 39.65
C PHE A 17 2.66 -34.53 40.29
N CYS A 18 3.50 -33.76 40.97
CA CYS A 18 4.67 -34.25 41.69
C CYS A 18 4.40 -34.35 43.21
N GLU A 19 3.65 -33.39 43.77
CA GLU A 19 3.24 -33.32 45.20
C GLU A 19 1.90 -32.54 45.34
N PRO A 20 1.23 -32.52 46.53
CA PRO A 20 0.05 -31.68 46.74
C PRO A 20 0.40 -30.20 46.53
N ASN A 21 -0.25 -29.56 45.56
CA ASN A 21 0.00 -28.17 45.09
C ASN A 21 1.27 -27.96 44.24
N CYS A 22 1.88 -29.01 43.70
CA CYS A 22 2.98 -28.90 42.73
C CYS A 22 2.60 -29.63 41.43
N TYR A 23 2.48 -28.87 40.34
CA TYR A 23 2.27 -29.37 38.99
C TYR A 23 3.45 -28.95 38.12
N ILE A 24 3.86 -29.85 37.22
CA ILE A 24 4.84 -29.61 36.17
C ILE A 24 4.09 -29.63 34.86
N ILE A 25 4.40 -28.69 33.98
CA ILE A 25 3.88 -28.64 32.62
C ILE A 25 5.03 -29.04 31.71
N LEU A 26 4.78 -30.00 30.82
CA LEU A 26 5.77 -30.46 29.86
C LEU A 26 5.30 -30.07 28.46
N CYS A 27 6.23 -29.70 27.60
CA CYS A 27 5.99 -29.57 26.18
C CYS A 27 5.47 -30.91 25.64
N ASP A 28 4.31 -30.88 24.99
CA ASP A 28 3.62 -32.06 24.45
C ASP A 28 4.41 -32.73 23.31
N VAL A 29 5.38 -32.03 22.70
CA VAL A 29 6.20 -32.51 21.59
C VAL A 29 7.55 -33.05 22.06
N CYS A 30 8.36 -32.22 22.71
CA CYS A 30 9.74 -32.59 23.07
C CYS A 30 9.91 -33.02 24.54
N GLY A 31 8.90 -32.81 25.38
CA GLY A 31 8.94 -33.15 26.80
C GLY A 31 9.76 -32.20 27.67
N THR A 32 10.20 -31.05 27.14
CA THR A 32 10.87 -30.00 27.92
C THR A 32 9.93 -29.47 29.02
N GLU A 33 10.46 -29.28 30.22
CA GLU A 33 9.73 -28.66 31.33
C GLU A 33 9.52 -27.18 31.07
N LEU A 34 8.26 -26.75 31.10
CA LEU A 34 7.85 -25.37 30.88
C LEU A 34 7.78 -24.64 32.23
N ASP A 35 8.28 -23.41 32.26
CA ASP A 35 8.07 -22.54 33.42
C ASP A 35 6.65 -21.94 33.44
N GLU A 36 6.32 -21.23 34.53
CA GLU A 36 4.99 -20.62 34.71
C GLU A 36 4.69 -19.53 33.67
N SER A 37 5.69 -18.82 33.16
CA SER A 37 5.54 -17.83 32.10
C SER A 37 5.24 -18.50 30.76
N GLU A 38 6.02 -19.50 30.39
CA GLU A 38 5.85 -20.26 29.14
C GLU A 38 4.49 -20.94 29.08
N ALA A 39 4.09 -21.58 30.18
CA ALA A 39 2.78 -22.19 30.32
C ALA A 39 1.65 -21.18 30.11
N ARG A 40 1.72 -20.01 30.77
CA ARG A 40 0.69 -18.96 30.66
C ARG A 40 0.55 -18.39 29.26
N HIS A 41 1.67 -18.23 28.53
CA HIS A 41 1.62 -17.77 27.14
C HIS A 41 0.91 -18.81 26.26
N SER A 42 1.25 -20.11 26.40
CA SER A 42 0.58 -21.18 25.64
C SER A 42 -0.95 -21.21 25.85
N ASP A 43 -1.41 -21.03 27.10
CA ASP A 43 -2.83 -21.00 27.45
C ASP A 43 -3.55 -19.73 26.95
N GLY A 44 -2.85 -18.58 26.95
CA GLY A 44 -3.39 -17.28 26.53
C GLY A 44 -3.68 -17.17 25.03
N PHE A 45 -3.00 -17.97 24.19
CA PHE A 45 -3.12 -17.95 22.73
C PHE A 45 -4.05 -19.03 22.14
N ARG A 46 -4.75 -19.82 22.97
CA ARG A 46 -5.67 -20.91 22.56
C ARG A 46 -5.07 -21.90 21.55
N LEU A 47 -3.88 -22.44 21.83
CA LEU A 47 -3.47 -23.70 21.20
C LEU A 47 -3.89 -24.86 22.11
N SER A 48 -4.41 -25.94 21.53
CA SER A 48 -4.88 -27.12 22.27
C SER A 48 -3.76 -27.99 22.86
N SER A 49 -2.52 -27.50 22.86
CA SER A 49 -1.30 -28.20 23.28
C SER A 49 -0.32 -27.27 23.99
N SER A 50 0.29 -27.75 25.06
CA SER A 50 1.37 -27.05 25.77
C SER A 50 2.67 -27.24 24.99
N LEU A 51 3.18 -26.21 24.31
CA LEU A 51 4.43 -26.28 23.53
C LEU A 51 5.51 -25.37 24.14
N CYS A 52 6.77 -25.82 24.17
CA CYS A 52 7.91 -24.92 24.37
C CYS A 52 8.10 -24.03 23.14
N PHE A 53 8.81 -22.91 23.28
CA PHE A 53 8.94 -21.92 22.22
C PHE A 53 9.50 -22.48 20.90
N ASP A 54 10.57 -23.28 20.95
CA ASP A 54 11.10 -23.95 19.74
C ASP A 54 10.06 -24.85 19.06
N CYS A 55 9.35 -25.68 19.82
CA CYS A 55 8.32 -26.56 19.27
C CYS A 55 7.10 -25.77 18.76
N TYR A 56 6.85 -24.60 19.35
CA TYR A 56 5.81 -23.67 18.91
C TYR A 56 6.20 -22.99 17.59
N LEU A 57 7.45 -22.55 17.44
CA LEU A 57 7.99 -22.01 16.18
C LEU A 57 7.90 -23.06 15.06
N GLU A 58 8.22 -24.31 15.38
CA GLU A 58 8.17 -25.43 14.43
C GLU A 58 6.75 -25.97 14.19
N SER A 59 5.73 -25.51 14.92
CA SER A 59 4.35 -25.99 14.74
C SER A 59 3.70 -25.49 13.46
N ASP A 60 3.01 -26.38 12.73
CA ASP A 60 2.25 -26.07 11.50
C ASP A 60 0.80 -25.64 11.79
N GLU A 61 0.41 -25.50 13.06
CA GLU A 61 -0.95 -25.07 13.41
C GLU A 61 -1.12 -23.57 13.11
N VAL A 62 -1.80 -23.25 12.01
CA VAL A 62 -2.30 -21.91 11.71
C VAL A 62 -3.78 -21.87 12.08
N LEU A 63 -4.12 -21.24 13.21
CA LEU A 63 -5.52 -21.12 13.67
C LEU A 63 -6.35 -20.09 12.88
N TYR A 64 -5.70 -19.24 12.09
CA TYR A 64 -6.32 -18.13 11.40
C TYR A 64 -5.91 -18.13 9.93
N GLU A 65 -6.74 -18.71 9.06
CA GLU A 65 -6.55 -18.63 7.62
C GLU A 65 -6.80 -17.20 7.13
N TYR A 66 -5.74 -16.58 6.62
CA TYR A 66 -5.77 -15.23 6.04
C TYR A 66 -6.58 -15.14 4.72
N SER A 67 -7.11 -16.26 4.23
CA SER A 67 -7.92 -16.36 3.01
C SER A 67 -9.23 -15.57 3.08
N ASP A 68 -9.77 -15.37 4.29
CA ASP A 68 -11.16 -14.93 4.47
C ASP A 68 -11.30 -13.43 4.78
N ARG A 69 -10.20 -12.67 4.85
CA ARG A 69 -10.26 -11.21 5.00
C ARG A 69 -9.62 -10.47 3.83
N PRO A 70 -10.36 -9.52 3.22
CA PRO A 70 -9.80 -8.59 2.25
C PRO A 70 -8.62 -7.83 2.89
N VAL A 71 -7.42 -7.97 2.33
CA VAL A 71 -6.31 -7.05 2.63
C VAL A 71 -6.37 -5.92 1.60
N GLU A 72 -7.44 -5.11 1.70
CA GLU A 72 -7.87 -4.06 0.76
C GLU A 72 -6.79 -3.00 0.42
N ARG A 73 -5.69 -2.99 1.18
CA ARG A 73 -4.60 -2.01 1.06
C ARG A 73 -3.59 -2.34 -0.04
N PHE A 74 -3.50 -3.59 -0.49
CA PHE A 74 -2.43 -4.04 -1.38
C PHE A 74 -2.97 -4.64 -2.69
N GLU A 75 -2.20 -4.58 -3.78
CA GLU A 75 -2.52 -5.26 -5.05
C GLU A 75 -2.53 -6.78 -4.87
N ALA A 76 -3.21 -7.54 -5.74
CA ALA A 76 -3.43 -8.99 -5.55
C ALA A 76 -2.15 -9.81 -5.32
N GLN A 77 -1.07 -9.52 -6.08
CA GLN A 77 0.23 -10.16 -5.88
C GLN A 77 0.83 -9.83 -4.50
N HIS A 78 0.63 -8.60 -4.03
CA HIS A 78 1.07 -8.16 -2.71
C HIS A 78 0.22 -8.75 -1.59
N GLN A 79 -1.09 -8.92 -1.80
CA GLN A 79 -1.95 -9.61 -0.85
C GLN A 79 -1.51 -11.06 -0.66
N GLN A 80 -1.20 -11.78 -1.74
CA GLN A 80 -0.77 -13.17 -1.63
C GLN A 80 0.54 -13.29 -0.86
N ALA A 81 1.55 -12.47 -1.19
CA ALA A 81 2.82 -12.52 -0.48
C ALA A 81 2.72 -12.04 0.98
N VAL A 82 1.84 -11.09 1.30
CA VAL A 82 1.50 -10.73 2.70
C VAL A 82 0.83 -11.89 3.44
N ARG A 83 -0.08 -12.62 2.78
CA ARG A 83 -0.71 -13.83 3.35
C ARG A 83 0.32 -14.93 3.56
N ASP A 84 1.20 -15.16 2.59
CA ASP A 84 2.27 -16.16 2.67
C ASP A 84 3.21 -15.81 3.83
N ALA A 85 3.67 -14.56 3.96
CA ALA A 85 4.50 -14.10 5.08
C ALA A 85 3.91 -14.32 6.47
N LEU A 86 2.59 -14.19 6.58
CA LEU A 86 1.84 -14.34 7.82
C LEU A 86 1.49 -15.78 8.16
N ASN A 87 1.33 -16.61 7.12
CA ASN A 87 1.12 -18.04 7.26
C ASN A 87 2.46 -18.78 7.46
N ASP A 88 3.55 -18.22 6.94
CA ASP A 88 4.91 -18.75 7.07
C ASP A 88 5.51 -18.42 8.44
N LYS A 89 6.46 -19.27 8.85
CA LYS A 89 7.09 -19.20 10.17
C LYS A 89 8.14 -18.08 10.20
N LEU A 90 7.74 -16.88 10.64
CA LEU A 90 8.71 -15.82 10.97
C LEU A 90 9.74 -16.36 11.95
N ARG A 91 11.00 -16.35 11.54
CA ARG A 91 12.12 -16.95 12.29
C ARG A 91 13.26 -15.99 12.53
N TYR A 92 13.44 -15.01 11.66
CA TYR A 92 14.56 -14.09 11.72
C TYR A 92 14.07 -12.67 12.01
N VAL A 93 14.84 -11.98 12.85
CA VAL A 93 14.63 -10.58 13.22
C VAL A 93 15.80 -9.78 12.70
N LEU A 94 15.53 -8.82 11.83
CA LEU A 94 16.50 -7.84 11.36
C LEU A 94 16.27 -6.53 12.10
N THR A 95 17.26 -6.08 12.87
CA THR A 95 17.25 -4.79 13.55
C THR A 95 18.09 -3.79 12.76
N LEU A 96 17.57 -2.57 12.61
CA LEU A 96 18.26 -1.47 11.94
C LEU A 96 18.45 -0.34 12.96
N SER A 97 19.70 -0.10 13.35
CA SER A 97 20.10 0.97 14.25
C SER A 97 20.20 2.29 13.51
N LEU A 98 19.57 3.32 14.05
CA LEU A 98 19.54 4.64 13.42
C LEU A 98 20.72 5.49 13.89
N SER A 99 21.25 6.32 12.97
CA SER A 99 22.54 7.00 13.14
C SER A 99 22.65 7.92 14.37
N ASP A 100 21.54 8.49 14.82
CA ASP A 100 21.53 9.45 15.92
C ASP A 100 21.11 8.86 17.28
N ASP A 101 20.62 7.62 17.33
CA ASP A 101 20.32 6.91 18.58
C ASP A 101 20.31 5.37 18.41
N PRO A 102 21.42 4.67 18.71
CA PRO A 102 21.53 3.22 18.55
C PRO A 102 20.67 2.41 19.56
N GLN A 103 19.97 3.06 20.51
CA GLN A 103 18.98 2.36 21.35
C GLN A 103 17.60 2.27 20.70
N GLN A 104 17.39 2.99 19.58
CA GLN A 104 16.16 2.98 18.80
C GLN A 104 16.40 2.13 17.55
N LEU A 105 15.48 1.20 17.28
CA LEU A 105 15.63 0.22 16.21
C LEU A 105 14.38 0.22 15.33
N ILE A 106 14.59 0.06 14.02
CA ILE A 106 13.53 -0.46 13.15
C ILE A 106 13.67 -1.96 13.14
N VAL A 107 12.58 -2.66 13.44
CA VAL A 107 12.55 -4.12 13.52
C VAL A 107 11.77 -4.69 12.35
N LEU A 108 12.42 -5.57 11.61
CA LEU A 108 11.89 -6.29 10.47
C LEU A 108 11.90 -7.78 10.76
N PHE A 109 10.89 -8.50 10.28
CA PHE A 109 10.81 -9.95 10.42
C PHE A 109 10.86 -10.65 9.07
N ALA A 110 11.54 -11.79 9.04
CA ALA A 110 11.73 -12.62 7.86
C ALA A 110 11.52 -14.11 8.18
N VAL A 111 11.12 -14.89 7.17
CA VAL A 111 10.85 -16.32 7.29
C VAL A 111 12.13 -17.15 7.19
N SER A 112 13.13 -16.66 6.47
CA SER A 112 14.43 -17.31 6.32
C SER A 112 15.60 -16.34 6.51
N ILE A 113 16.80 -16.90 6.72
CA ILE A 113 18.03 -16.10 6.82
C ILE A 113 18.34 -15.41 5.48
N ASP A 114 18.09 -16.10 4.36
CA ASP A 114 18.31 -15.56 3.02
C ASP A 114 17.42 -14.32 2.78
N ASP A 115 16.15 -14.38 3.20
CA ASP A 115 15.22 -13.24 3.15
C ASP A 115 15.69 -12.07 4.02
N ALA A 116 16.16 -12.36 5.23
CA ALA A 116 16.68 -11.34 6.15
C ALA A 116 17.93 -10.64 5.58
N GLU A 117 18.86 -11.40 5.00
CA GLU A 117 20.06 -10.87 4.34
C GLU A 117 19.69 -10.05 3.09
N GLU A 118 18.72 -10.49 2.31
CA GLU A 118 18.22 -9.75 1.14
C GLU A 118 17.56 -8.43 1.55
N LEU A 119 16.71 -8.43 2.60
CA LEU A 119 16.14 -7.22 3.17
C LEU A 119 17.23 -6.25 3.64
N GLN A 120 18.19 -6.73 4.43
CA GLN A 120 19.31 -5.93 4.93
C GLN A 120 20.05 -5.24 3.78
N LYS A 121 20.43 -6.01 2.76
CA LYS A 121 21.14 -5.50 1.59
C LYS A 121 20.32 -4.41 0.88
N ASN A 122 19.05 -4.69 0.58
CA ASN A 122 18.19 -3.77 -0.15
C ASN A 122 17.94 -2.46 0.63
N VAL A 123 17.86 -2.53 1.97
CA VAL A 123 17.75 -1.35 2.83
C VAL A 123 19.00 -0.49 2.76
N LEU A 124 20.17 -1.11 2.96
CA LEU A 124 21.46 -0.41 2.98
C LEU A 124 21.85 0.18 1.62
N GLU A 125 21.46 -0.45 0.52
CA GLU A 125 21.69 0.07 -0.84
C GLU A 125 20.72 1.20 -1.23
N SER A 126 19.64 1.39 -0.48
CA SER A 126 18.65 2.44 -0.73
C SER A 126 19.11 3.80 -0.19
N LYS A 127 18.44 4.88 -0.62
CA LYS A 127 18.61 6.21 -0.01
C LYS A 127 18.22 6.25 1.47
N PHE A 128 17.39 5.32 1.94
CA PHE A 128 17.05 5.21 3.35
C PHE A 128 18.20 4.61 4.17
N GLY A 129 19.06 3.80 3.54
CA GLY A 129 20.24 3.22 4.16
C GLY A 129 21.23 4.24 4.73
N THR A 130 21.18 5.50 4.29
CA THR A 130 22.04 6.58 4.84
C THR A 130 21.68 7.00 6.26
N PHE A 131 20.49 6.61 6.76
CA PHE A 131 20.04 6.84 8.13
C PHE A 131 20.30 5.65 9.05
N ILE A 132 20.87 4.56 8.51
CA ILE A 132 21.14 3.32 9.21
C ILE A 132 22.65 3.24 9.49
N ASP A 133 23.01 3.16 10.77
CA ASP A 133 24.40 3.04 11.22
C ASP A 133 24.86 1.58 11.32
N ASP A 134 23.96 0.71 11.76
CA ASP A 134 24.26 -0.70 11.97
C ASP A 134 23.02 -1.55 11.75
N THR A 135 23.25 -2.83 11.43
CA THR A 135 22.18 -3.79 11.20
C THR A 135 22.58 -5.14 11.76
N GLU A 136 21.68 -5.78 12.50
CA GLU A 136 21.89 -7.12 13.03
C GLU A 136 20.76 -8.05 12.62
N ILE A 137 21.10 -9.32 12.33
CA ILE A 137 20.12 -10.37 12.06
C ILE A 137 20.23 -11.41 13.16
N HIS A 138 19.09 -11.74 13.77
CA HIS A 138 18.99 -12.68 14.87
C HIS A 138 17.99 -13.79 14.54
N ASP A 139 18.30 -15.04 14.90
CA ASP A 139 17.27 -16.09 14.97
C ASP A 139 16.41 -15.83 16.21
N LEU A 140 15.09 -15.90 16.07
CA LEU A 140 14.15 -15.61 17.14
C LEU A 140 14.28 -16.61 18.30
N GLY A 141 14.70 -17.86 18.02
CA GLY A 141 15.04 -18.83 19.04
C GLY A 141 16.26 -18.43 19.86
N ASP A 142 17.26 -17.81 19.23
CA ASP A 142 18.46 -17.32 19.94
C ASP A 142 18.12 -16.13 20.86
N LEU A 143 17.17 -15.28 20.46
CA LEU A 143 16.68 -14.17 21.30
C LEU A 143 15.85 -14.65 22.50
N TYR A 144 15.15 -15.78 22.35
CA TYR A 144 14.33 -16.37 23.40
C TYR A 144 15.15 -16.70 24.65
N ASP A 145 16.33 -17.28 24.48
CA ASP A 145 17.24 -17.64 25.57
C ASP A 145 18.02 -16.43 26.14
N GLY A 146 17.91 -15.26 25.49
CA GLY A 146 18.80 -14.10 25.66
C GLY A 146 18.21 -12.90 26.41
N LEU A 147 17.03 -12.39 26.03
CA LEU A 147 16.25 -11.35 26.73
C LEU A 147 14.94 -11.02 25.96
N ASP A 148 13.87 -10.77 26.72
CA ASP A 148 12.48 -10.48 26.28
C ASP A 148 11.72 -11.64 25.61
N THR A 149 11.44 -12.68 26.40
CA THR A 149 10.59 -13.81 26.00
C THR A 149 9.15 -13.38 25.67
N GLU A 150 8.63 -12.31 26.31
CA GLU A 150 7.29 -11.78 26.03
C GLU A 150 7.20 -11.25 24.59
N LEU A 151 8.22 -10.52 24.15
CA LEU A 151 8.34 -10.05 22.76
C LEU A 151 8.38 -11.22 21.78
N CYS A 152 9.22 -12.23 22.03
CA CYS A 152 9.36 -13.39 21.16
C CYS A 152 8.03 -14.13 20.98
N TRP A 153 7.28 -14.32 22.08
CA TRP A 153 5.92 -14.88 22.04
C TRP A 153 4.93 -13.97 21.31
N ASN A 154 4.98 -12.65 21.51
CA ASN A 154 4.09 -11.71 20.83
C ASN A 154 4.29 -11.69 19.31
N ILE A 155 5.55 -11.60 18.85
CA ILE A 155 5.90 -11.64 17.42
C ILE A 155 5.42 -12.94 16.80
N SER A 156 5.74 -14.06 17.44
CA SER A 156 5.40 -15.38 16.91
C SER A 156 3.89 -15.63 16.90
N ALA A 157 3.14 -14.94 17.79
CA ALA A 157 1.68 -15.00 17.84
C ALA A 157 0.97 -14.15 16.76
N TRP A 158 1.68 -13.29 16.03
CA TRP A 158 1.08 -12.51 14.93
C TRP A 158 0.53 -13.38 13.80
N LYS A 159 1.05 -14.61 13.64
CA LYS A 159 0.45 -15.64 12.75
C LYS A 159 -0.97 -16.06 13.16
N HIS A 160 -1.36 -15.81 14.41
CA HIS A 160 -2.67 -16.17 14.97
C HIS A 160 -3.60 -14.98 15.19
N ASP A 161 -3.06 -13.82 15.59
CA ASP A 161 -3.83 -12.57 15.72
C ASP A 161 -3.02 -11.34 15.27
N PRO A 162 -2.99 -11.07 13.95
CA PRO A 162 -2.24 -9.97 13.34
C PRO A 162 -2.83 -8.59 13.66
N HIS A 163 -3.98 -8.51 14.34
CA HIS A 163 -4.54 -7.23 14.78
C HIS A 163 -4.35 -7.02 16.29
N GLY A 164 -3.68 -7.95 16.96
CA GLY A 164 -3.43 -7.92 18.39
C GLY A 164 -4.72 -7.75 19.20
N ARG A 165 -5.85 -8.36 18.82
CA ARG A 165 -7.13 -8.11 19.52
C ARG A 165 -7.13 -8.44 21.02
N PRO A 166 -6.39 -9.44 21.55
CA PRO A 166 -6.33 -9.67 22.99
C PRO A 166 -5.37 -8.73 23.73
N LEU A 167 -4.36 -8.14 23.06
CA LEU A 167 -3.27 -7.39 23.73
C LEU A 167 -2.98 -5.98 23.19
N ARG A 168 -3.61 -5.55 22.10
CA ARG A 168 -3.34 -4.33 21.31
C ARG A 168 -1.89 -4.17 20.83
N LYS A 169 -1.15 -5.27 20.69
CA LYS A 169 0.25 -5.33 20.22
C LYS A 169 0.34 -6.15 18.92
N GLY A 170 -0.32 -5.69 17.85
CA GLY A 170 -0.24 -6.33 16.53
C GLY A 170 0.88 -5.70 15.68
N PRO A 171 1.33 -6.35 14.60
CA PRO A 171 2.23 -5.76 13.63
C PRO A 171 1.58 -4.51 13.04
N MET A 172 2.36 -3.47 12.85
CA MET A 172 1.82 -2.21 12.34
C MET A 172 1.56 -2.23 10.85
N SER A 173 2.48 -2.84 10.12
CA SER A 173 2.36 -3.06 8.69
C SER A 173 3.05 -4.36 8.32
N ILE A 174 2.54 -4.96 7.27
CA ILE A 174 3.11 -6.11 6.61
C ILE A 174 3.26 -5.64 5.18
N ASP A 175 4.47 -5.66 4.67
CA ASP A 175 4.79 -5.10 3.37
C ASP A 175 5.72 -6.05 2.62
N ILE A 176 5.96 -5.78 1.34
CA ILE A 176 6.86 -6.57 0.52
C ILE A 176 7.95 -5.66 0.02
N PHE A 177 9.14 -5.85 0.55
CA PHE A 177 10.28 -5.05 0.19
C PHE A 177 11.16 -5.79 -0.80
N ALA A 178 11.27 -5.25 -2.02
CA ALA A 178 12.06 -5.83 -3.11
C ALA A 178 11.72 -7.31 -3.43
N GLY A 179 10.46 -7.70 -3.23
CA GLY A 179 9.99 -9.08 -3.46
C GLY A 179 10.06 -9.98 -2.23
N VAL A 180 10.62 -9.48 -1.12
CA VAL A 180 10.69 -10.20 0.16
C VAL A 180 9.59 -9.71 1.09
N PRO A 181 8.66 -10.57 1.52
CA PRO A 181 7.67 -10.18 2.50
C PRO A 181 8.32 -9.91 3.85
N CYS A 182 7.97 -8.78 4.48
CA CYS A 182 8.44 -8.43 5.80
C CYS A 182 7.31 -7.89 6.67
N VAL A 183 7.39 -8.22 7.97
CA VAL A 183 6.54 -7.59 8.99
C VAL A 183 7.33 -6.47 9.63
N ILE A 184 6.70 -5.31 9.81
CA ILE A 184 7.35 -4.08 10.25
C ILE A 184 6.66 -3.62 11.53
N ASP A 185 7.45 -3.49 12.61
CA ASP A 185 7.01 -2.92 13.88
C ASP A 185 7.88 -1.73 14.25
N SER A 186 7.48 -0.54 13.82
CA SER A 186 8.24 0.69 14.04
C SER A 186 7.70 1.58 15.17
N TYR A 187 6.43 1.51 15.60
CA TYR A 187 5.88 2.32 16.71
C TYR A 187 6.10 1.68 18.08
N GLY A 188 6.38 0.37 18.17
CA GLY A 188 6.76 -0.27 19.43
C GLY A 188 8.19 0.10 19.87
N TRP A 189 9.10 0.28 18.91
CA TRP A 189 10.54 0.43 19.12
C TRP A 189 11.09 1.83 18.83
N LEU A 190 10.37 2.65 18.05
CA LEU A 190 10.67 4.08 17.91
C LEU A 190 9.80 4.89 18.86
N ASN A 191 10.43 5.68 19.73
CA ASN A 191 9.72 6.64 20.57
C ASN A 191 9.10 7.76 19.70
N ASP A 192 7.95 8.30 20.13
CA ASP A 192 7.20 9.32 19.38
C ASP A 192 8.02 10.60 19.06
N GLY A 193 8.98 10.95 19.93
CA GLY A 193 9.86 12.11 19.76
C GLY A 193 10.84 11.90 18.62
N TYR A 194 11.59 10.80 18.66
CA TYR A 194 12.54 10.42 17.63
C TYR A 194 11.86 10.17 16.28
N ARG A 195 10.66 9.58 16.27
CA ARG A 195 9.88 9.44 15.04
C ARG A 195 9.66 10.80 14.37
N SER A 196 9.36 11.84 15.15
CA SER A 196 9.14 13.18 14.62
C SER A 196 10.43 13.76 14.04
N GLU A 197 11.56 13.59 14.74
CA GLU A 197 12.89 14.01 14.26
C GLU A 197 13.29 13.31 12.96
N LEU A 198 13.19 11.97 12.90
CA LEU A 198 13.45 11.19 11.68
C LEU A 198 12.56 11.65 10.51
N CYS A 199 11.27 11.90 10.76
CA CYS A 199 10.35 12.39 9.75
C CYS A 199 10.73 13.79 9.24
N GLU A 200 11.19 14.68 10.12
CA GLU A 200 11.70 16.01 9.75
C GLU A 200 13.00 15.93 8.95
N GLU A 201 13.90 15.02 9.29
CA GLU A 201 15.13 14.80 8.54
C GLU A 201 14.88 14.22 7.15
N LEU A 202 14.02 13.21 7.05
CA LEU A 202 13.57 12.64 5.77
C LEU A 202 12.89 13.71 4.91
N LEU A 203 12.03 14.54 5.50
CA LEU A 203 11.43 15.68 4.80
C LEU A 203 12.51 16.65 4.32
N SER A 204 13.43 17.08 5.18
CA SER A 204 14.52 18.01 4.84
C SER A 204 15.38 17.49 3.68
N HIS A 205 15.66 16.18 3.66
CA HIS A 205 16.36 15.54 2.54
C HIS A 205 15.49 15.40 1.29
N ALA A 206 14.17 15.21 1.44
CA ALA A 206 13.27 15.09 0.30
C ALA A 206 13.07 16.43 -0.43
N LEU A 207 12.94 17.54 0.30
CA LEU A 207 12.57 18.86 -0.23
C LEU A 207 13.46 19.32 -1.42
N PRO A 208 14.81 19.21 -1.39
CA PRO A 208 15.67 19.60 -2.52
C PRO A 208 15.46 18.77 -3.78
N HIS A 209 14.87 17.58 -3.67
CA HIS A 209 14.62 16.67 -4.79
C HIS A 209 13.18 16.74 -5.31
N ILE A 210 12.31 17.52 -4.67
CA ILE A 210 10.92 17.71 -5.11
C ILE A 210 10.86 18.91 -6.06
N ASN A 211 10.36 18.67 -7.28
CA ASN A 211 10.04 19.76 -8.20
C ASN A 211 8.70 20.41 -7.83
N PHE A 212 8.75 21.47 -7.02
CA PHE A 212 7.56 22.19 -6.56
C PHE A 212 6.71 22.81 -7.68
N ASN A 213 7.27 22.98 -8.88
CA ASN A 213 6.49 23.49 -10.02
C ASN A 213 5.51 22.44 -10.58
N GLU A 214 5.72 21.15 -10.28
CA GLU A 214 4.83 20.06 -10.68
C GLU A 214 3.73 19.77 -9.66
N ILE A 215 3.76 20.43 -8.50
CA ILE A 215 2.83 20.22 -7.39
C ILE A 215 1.61 21.13 -7.56
N GLU A 216 0.40 20.55 -7.61
CA GLU A 216 -0.84 21.33 -7.65
C GLU A 216 -1.77 21.00 -6.47
N THR A 217 -1.61 19.82 -5.87
CA THR A 217 -2.43 19.31 -4.75
C THR A 217 -1.56 18.75 -3.63
N LEU A 218 -2.17 18.56 -2.44
CA LEU A 218 -1.50 17.83 -1.34
C LEU A 218 -1.14 16.39 -1.73
N SER A 219 -1.94 15.76 -2.59
CA SER A 219 -1.66 14.40 -3.07
C SER A 219 -0.46 14.37 -4.00
N ASP A 220 -0.33 15.35 -4.90
CA ASP A 220 0.83 15.49 -5.79
C ASP A 220 2.11 15.63 -4.96
N GLY A 221 2.05 16.36 -3.84
CA GLY A 221 3.15 16.49 -2.89
C GLY A 221 3.54 15.20 -2.18
N VAL A 222 2.53 14.42 -1.75
CA VAL A 222 2.75 13.09 -1.15
C VAL A 222 3.43 12.17 -2.14
N GLU A 223 2.92 12.12 -3.37
CA GLU A 223 3.48 11.29 -4.44
C GLU A 223 4.92 11.70 -4.76
N ALA A 224 5.20 13.01 -4.87
CA ALA A 224 6.55 13.51 -5.10
C ALA A 224 7.50 13.13 -3.96
N ALA A 225 7.11 13.31 -2.70
CA ALA A 225 7.94 12.93 -1.56
C ALA A 225 8.18 11.41 -1.48
N GLN A 226 7.14 10.61 -1.73
CA GLN A 226 7.26 9.16 -1.78
C GLN A 226 8.21 8.71 -2.90
N SER A 227 8.24 9.40 -4.04
CA SER A 227 9.18 9.08 -5.12
C SER A 227 10.65 9.31 -4.74
N VAL A 228 10.93 10.21 -3.79
CA VAL A 228 12.30 10.46 -3.32
C VAL A 228 12.78 9.33 -2.40
N PHE A 229 11.90 8.81 -1.55
CA PHE A 229 12.18 7.69 -0.63
C PHE A 229 11.06 6.63 -0.66
N PRO A 230 10.98 5.81 -1.73
CA PRO A 230 9.96 4.75 -1.82
C PRO A 230 10.06 3.80 -0.63
N VAL A 231 11.30 3.42 -0.30
CA VAL A 231 11.66 2.53 0.81
C VAL A 231 11.11 3.00 2.16
N ALA A 232 11.12 4.30 2.46
CA ALA A 232 10.57 4.80 3.72
C ALA A 232 9.04 4.61 3.78
N SER A 233 8.35 4.81 2.65
CA SER A 233 6.91 4.54 2.54
C SER A 233 6.59 3.06 2.71
N ASP A 234 7.41 2.16 2.16
CA ASP A 234 7.29 0.70 2.29
C ASP A 234 7.46 0.26 3.76
N PHE A 235 8.29 0.98 4.54
CA PHE A 235 8.39 0.78 6.00
C PHE A 235 7.26 1.42 6.81
N GLY A 236 6.23 1.97 6.16
CA GLY A 236 5.15 2.69 6.82
C GLY A 236 5.59 4.03 7.44
N ILE A 237 6.77 4.54 7.09
CA ILE A 237 7.31 5.81 7.56
C ILE A 237 6.77 6.92 6.64
N SER A 238 5.79 7.67 7.15
CA SER A 238 5.17 8.76 6.40
C SER A 238 6.02 10.03 6.44
N ILE A 239 6.50 10.48 5.29
CA ILE A 239 7.15 11.80 5.16
C ILE A 239 6.10 12.91 5.34
N PRO A 240 6.27 13.87 6.25
CA PRO A 240 5.27 14.88 6.61
C PRO A 240 5.12 16.02 5.57
N ILE A 241 5.23 15.72 4.28
CA ILE A 241 5.14 16.70 3.19
C ILE A 241 3.79 17.41 3.12
N ARG A 242 2.70 16.77 3.58
CA ARG A 242 1.37 17.39 3.63
C ARG A 242 1.34 18.59 4.57
N ASP A 243 2.00 18.47 5.72
CA ASP A 243 2.04 19.55 6.71
C ASP A 243 2.93 20.68 6.20
N TYR A 244 4.09 20.34 5.62
CA TYR A 244 4.94 21.32 4.94
C TYR A 244 4.18 22.11 3.85
N LEU A 245 3.40 21.46 2.99
CA LEU A 245 2.63 22.12 1.92
C LEU A 245 1.42 22.92 2.43
N ARG A 246 0.87 22.57 3.60
CA ARG A 246 -0.14 23.40 4.28
C ARG A 246 0.48 24.69 4.80
N ASP A 247 1.69 24.61 5.35
CA ASP A 247 2.44 25.77 5.84
C ASP A 247 3.04 26.60 4.68
N ASN A 248 3.18 26.00 3.51
CA ASN A 248 3.72 26.61 2.29
C ASN A 248 2.72 26.53 1.11
N PRO A 249 1.53 27.15 1.23
CA PRO A 249 0.45 27.01 0.26
C PRO A 249 0.80 27.58 -1.12
N GLN A 250 1.86 28.41 -1.24
CA GLN A 250 2.36 28.95 -2.51
C GLN A 250 2.74 27.85 -3.52
N TYR A 251 3.04 26.63 -3.06
CA TYR A 251 3.31 25.50 -3.94
C TYR A 251 2.07 24.77 -4.44
N LEU A 252 0.87 25.14 -3.97
CA LEU A 252 -0.38 24.51 -4.37
C LEU A 252 -1.12 25.34 -5.41
N SER A 253 -2.00 24.72 -6.20
CA SER A 253 -2.91 25.45 -7.08
C SER A 253 -3.92 26.29 -6.29
N GLU A 254 -4.45 27.35 -6.89
CA GLU A 254 -5.45 28.23 -6.25
C GLU A 254 -6.67 27.44 -5.72
N ARG A 255 -7.10 26.41 -6.45
CA ARG A 255 -8.18 25.51 -6.02
C ARG A 255 -7.80 24.73 -4.77
N SER A 256 -6.62 24.11 -4.73
CA SER A 256 -6.12 23.37 -3.58
C SER A 256 -5.91 24.29 -2.37
N ARG A 257 -5.37 25.50 -2.58
CA ARG A 257 -5.24 26.54 -1.54
C ARG A 257 -6.59 26.88 -0.91
N ARG A 258 -7.63 27.07 -1.72
CA ARG A 258 -8.99 27.33 -1.22
C ARG A 258 -9.59 26.15 -0.45
N GLN A 259 -9.21 24.92 -0.79
CA GLN A 259 -9.66 23.72 -0.08
C GLN A 259 -8.97 23.52 1.27
N ILE A 260 -7.72 23.96 1.42
CA ILE A 260 -7.00 23.91 2.70
C ILE A 260 -7.34 25.09 3.62
N ASN A 261 -7.64 26.28 3.05
CA ASN A 261 -8.00 27.50 3.77
C ASN A 261 -9.51 27.63 3.97
N THR A 262 -10.16 26.68 4.64
CA THR A 262 -11.58 26.81 5.03
C THR A 262 -11.81 27.74 6.23
N GLY A 263 -10.82 28.55 6.66
CA GLY A 263 -10.90 29.29 7.92
C GLY A 263 -10.14 30.61 8.10
N SER A 264 -9.41 31.14 7.10
CA SER A 264 -8.60 32.36 7.29
C SER A 264 -8.67 33.26 6.06
N ASP A 265 -8.91 34.57 6.26
CA ASP A 265 -9.02 35.58 5.21
C ASP A 265 -7.78 35.59 4.28
N PRO A 266 -7.96 35.81 2.96
CA PRO A 266 -6.86 35.80 2.02
C PRO A 266 -6.10 37.13 2.08
N GLU A 267 -4.96 37.16 2.77
CA GLU A 267 -3.97 38.20 2.52
C GLU A 267 -3.17 37.88 1.25
N ASP A 268 -3.17 38.89 0.39
CA ASP A 268 -2.43 39.15 -0.85
C ASP A 268 -1.14 38.32 -1.08
N TYR A 269 -1.16 37.45 -2.10
CA TYR A 269 0.06 36.83 -2.63
C TYR A 269 0.14 37.09 -4.14
N THR A 270 1.12 37.90 -4.51
CA THR A 270 1.48 38.24 -5.89
C THR A 270 2.02 37.01 -6.63
N GLN A 271 1.40 36.65 -7.75
CA GLN A 271 1.91 35.65 -8.69
C GLN A 271 3.22 36.15 -9.33
N ALA A 272 4.21 35.27 -9.49
CA ALA A 272 5.36 35.53 -10.35
C ALA A 272 4.83 35.85 -11.77
N ALA A 273 5.46 36.83 -12.43
CA ALA A 273 5.03 37.28 -13.75
C ALA A 273 5.15 36.14 -14.77
N THR A 274 4.03 35.51 -15.12
CA THR A 274 3.93 34.66 -16.29
C THR A 274 4.16 35.50 -17.54
N PRO A 275 4.90 34.99 -18.54
CA PRO A 275 4.92 35.57 -19.89
C PRO A 275 3.50 35.83 -20.39
N ASP A 276 3.32 36.75 -21.34
CA ASP A 276 2.02 36.91 -22.00
C ASP A 276 1.76 35.69 -22.90
N LEU A 277 1.25 34.62 -22.28
CA LEU A 277 1.04 33.32 -22.91
C LEU A 277 0.00 33.38 -24.02
N LYS A 278 -0.88 34.39 -24.03
CA LYS A 278 -1.81 34.60 -25.14
C LYS A 278 -1.07 35.08 -26.38
N GLN A 279 -0.16 36.04 -26.22
CA GLN A 279 0.68 36.48 -27.31
C GLN A 279 1.57 35.33 -27.81
N LEU A 280 2.19 34.57 -26.92
CA LEU A 280 3.04 33.44 -27.30
C LEU A 280 2.24 32.37 -28.06
N HIS A 281 1.02 32.05 -27.60
CA HIS A 281 0.12 31.13 -28.29
C HIS A 281 -0.25 31.59 -29.70
N GLU A 282 -0.55 32.88 -29.90
CA GLU A 282 -0.81 33.46 -31.22
C GLU A 282 0.41 33.37 -32.17
N GLU A 283 1.64 33.34 -31.62
CA GLU A 283 2.88 33.27 -32.38
C GLU A 283 3.27 31.83 -32.78
N VAL A 284 3.00 30.84 -31.91
CA VAL A 284 3.54 29.48 -32.07
C VAL A 284 2.50 28.43 -32.46
N ALA A 285 1.24 28.62 -32.07
CA ALA A 285 0.21 27.60 -32.28
C ALA A 285 -0.53 27.84 -33.60
N ASP A 286 -0.71 26.79 -34.42
CA ASP A 286 -1.63 26.84 -35.55
C ASP A 286 -3.07 26.77 -35.01
N PRO A 287 -3.94 27.77 -35.27
CA PRO A 287 -5.32 27.75 -34.80
C PRO A 287 -6.16 26.62 -35.41
N THR A 288 -5.68 25.96 -36.47
CA THR A 288 -6.32 24.78 -37.07
C THR A 288 -5.93 23.47 -36.39
N ASP A 289 -4.87 23.47 -35.58
CA ASP A 289 -4.46 22.30 -34.81
C ASP A 289 -5.39 22.01 -33.65
N ASN A 290 -5.36 20.76 -33.18
CA ASN A 290 -6.15 20.37 -32.02
C ASN A 290 -5.56 20.99 -30.73
N LYS A 291 -6.38 21.07 -29.68
CA LYS A 291 -5.99 21.70 -28.40
C LYS A 291 -4.76 21.06 -27.76
N GLU A 292 -4.52 19.77 -27.97
CA GLU A 292 -3.32 19.10 -27.45
C GLU A 292 -2.06 19.61 -28.15
N ALA A 293 -2.04 19.66 -29.48
CA ALA A 293 -0.92 20.21 -30.24
C ALA A 293 -0.63 21.66 -29.84
N GLN A 294 -1.67 22.50 -29.75
CA GLN A 294 -1.52 23.88 -29.31
C GLN A 294 -0.97 24.02 -27.88
N ILE A 295 -1.30 23.11 -26.95
CA ILE A 295 -0.72 23.09 -25.60
C ILE A 295 0.76 22.68 -25.64
N ARG A 296 1.11 21.69 -26.47
CA ARG A 296 2.48 21.21 -26.63
C ARG A 296 3.38 22.29 -27.22
N ASP A 297 2.95 22.94 -28.30
CA ASP A 297 3.69 24.03 -28.94
C ASP A 297 3.95 25.18 -27.95
N LEU A 298 2.96 25.51 -27.12
CA LEU A 298 3.09 26.57 -26.12
C LEU A 298 4.07 26.19 -24.99
N LEU A 299 4.07 24.93 -24.56
CA LEU A 299 5.01 24.41 -23.55
C LEU A 299 6.44 24.35 -24.10
N GLU A 300 6.61 23.86 -25.32
CA GLU A 300 7.92 23.79 -25.99
C GLU A 300 8.49 25.17 -26.27
N ALA A 301 7.66 26.12 -26.74
CA ALA A 301 8.08 27.49 -26.97
C ALA A 301 8.44 28.26 -25.68
N ALA A 302 7.83 27.87 -24.55
CA ALA A 302 8.16 28.45 -23.26
C ALA A 302 9.44 27.84 -22.64
N GLU A 303 9.89 26.68 -23.14
CA GLU A 303 11.05 25.92 -22.63
C GLU A 303 11.01 25.68 -21.11
N GLN A 304 9.80 25.64 -20.52
CA GLN A 304 9.60 25.49 -19.09
C GLN A 304 8.20 24.98 -18.75
N GLY A 305 8.03 24.46 -17.54
CA GLY A 305 6.71 24.14 -17.00
C GLY A 305 5.82 25.39 -16.86
N LEU A 306 4.58 25.29 -17.33
CA LEU A 306 3.58 26.36 -17.23
C LEU A 306 2.39 25.93 -16.36
N PRO A 307 1.77 26.84 -15.58
CA PRO A 307 0.58 26.52 -14.81
C PRO A 307 -0.58 26.07 -15.71
N SER A 308 -1.26 24.99 -15.32
CA SER A 308 -2.39 24.40 -16.07
C SER A 308 -3.51 25.41 -16.37
N GLN A 309 -3.76 26.36 -15.47
CA GLN A 309 -4.77 27.41 -15.69
C GLN A 309 -4.35 28.39 -16.78
N ALA A 310 -3.07 28.76 -16.83
CA ALA A 310 -2.56 29.72 -17.80
C ALA A 310 -2.54 29.12 -19.21
N LEU A 311 -2.20 27.83 -19.33
CA LEU A 311 -2.35 27.04 -20.57
C LEU A 311 -3.81 26.96 -21.01
N ALA A 312 -4.72 26.70 -20.08
CA ALA A 312 -6.15 26.59 -20.35
C ALA A 312 -6.74 27.90 -20.87
N ASP A 313 -6.35 29.03 -20.28
CA ASP A 313 -6.79 30.36 -20.68
C ASP A 313 -6.22 30.80 -22.04
N ALA A 314 -5.01 30.35 -22.39
CA ALA A 314 -4.38 30.62 -23.68
C ALA A 314 -5.01 29.79 -24.81
N VAL A 315 -5.17 28.48 -24.60
CA VAL A 315 -5.66 27.53 -25.63
C VAL A 315 -7.19 27.41 -25.66
N ASP A 316 -7.90 28.17 -24.81
CA ASP A 316 -9.35 28.09 -24.62
C ASP A 316 -9.82 26.64 -24.34
N CYS A 317 -9.24 26.01 -23.33
CA CYS A 317 -9.58 24.64 -22.92
C CYS A 317 -9.90 24.55 -21.42
N SER A 318 -10.29 23.37 -20.94
CA SER A 318 -10.51 23.20 -19.49
C SER A 318 -9.18 23.02 -18.78
N THR A 319 -9.07 23.56 -17.56
CA THR A 319 -7.89 23.37 -16.68
C THR A 319 -7.57 21.89 -16.49
N SER A 320 -8.60 21.03 -16.37
CA SER A 320 -8.44 19.58 -16.27
C SER A 320 -7.86 18.94 -17.54
N TYR A 321 -8.13 19.51 -18.71
CA TYR A 321 -7.55 19.05 -19.97
C TYR A 321 -6.09 19.52 -20.11
N ALA A 322 -5.81 20.79 -19.80
CA ALA A 322 -4.45 21.34 -19.84
C ALA A 322 -3.49 20.65 -18.87
N ARG A 323 -3.95 20.29 -17.67
CA ARG A 323 -3.18 19.59 -16.62
C ARG A 323 -2.52 18.29 -17.08
N ARG A 324 -3.00 17.70 -18.16
CA ARG A 324 -2.50 16.45 -18.73
C ARG A 324 -1.09 16.58 -19.31
N PHE A 325 -0.67 17.79 -19.68
CA PHE A 325 0.59 18.02 -20.39
C PHE A 325 1.59 18.75 -19.47
N LYS A 326 2.89 18.49 -19.68
CA LYS A 326 4.00 19.19 -19.02
C LYS A 326 5.18 19.35 -19.98
N TYR A 327 6.04 20.32 -19.73
CA TYR A 327 7.35 20.37 -20.36
C TYR A 327 8.31 19.47 -19.57
N ASP A 328 9.05 18.62 -20.26
CA ASP A 328 10.06 17.74 -19.69
C ASP A 328 11.44 18.29 -20.04
N GLU A 329 12.20 18.72 -19.03
CA GLU A 329 13.51 19.36 -19.22
C GLU A 329 14.55 18.37 -19.77
N ASP A 330 14.47 17.09 -19.41
CA ASP A 330 15.42 16.07 -19.86
C ASP A 330 15.17 15.67 -21.32
N ALA A 331 13.91 15.64 -21.73
CA ALA A 331 13.51 15.37 -23.11
C ALA A 331 13.46 16.63 -24.01
N GLU A 332 13.61 17.82 -23.42
CA GLU A 332 13.45 19.13 -24.09
C GLU A 332 12.16 19.20 -24.93
N ALA A 333 11.06 18.66 -24.40
CA ALA A 333 9.82 18.48 -25.15
C ALA A 333 8.58 18.52 -24.26
N ALA A 334 7.42 18.85 -24.85
CA ALA A 334 6.15 18.70 -24.16
C ALA A 334 5.73 17.23 -24.14
N VAL A 335 5.45 16.69 -22.96
CA VAL A 335 5.01 15.31 -22.73
C VAL A 335 3.65 15.27 -22.06
N GLU A 336 2.92 14.17 -22.26
CA GLU A 336 1.72 13.89 -21.49
C GLU A 336 2.09 13.18 -20.19
N LYS A 337 1.57 13.66 -19.07
CA LYS A 337 1.76 13.09 -17.74
C LYS A 337 1.29 11.63 -17.72
N GLU A 338 2.03 10.79 -17.01
CA GLU A 338 1.82 9.35 -17.03
C GLU A 338 0.41 8.93 -16.57
N TRP A 339 -0.11 9.55 -15.51
CA TRP A 339 -1.48 9.29 -15.03
C TRP A 339 -2.54 9.59 -16.10
N SER A 340 -2.32 10.60 -16.93
CA SER A 340 -3.25 10.96 -18.01
C SER A 340 -3.20 9.93 -19.12
N ARG A 341 -1.99 9.50 -19.52
CA ARG A 341 -1.80 8.41 -20.48
C ARG A 341 -2.47 7.11 -20.00
N ARG A 342 -2.29 6.76 -18.72
CA ARG A 342 -2.92 5.59 -18.09
C ARG A 342 -4.45 5.70 -18.10
N SER A 343 -4.99 6.83 -17.64
CA SER A 343 -6.44 7.06 -17.64
C SER A 343 -7.06 7.11 -19.04
N GLN A 344 -6.33 7.56 -20.06
CA GLN A 344 -6.79 7.47 -21.44
C GLN A 344 -6.74 6.05 -21.98
N ALA A 345 -5.72 5.26 -21.63
CA ALA A 345 -5.66 3.85 -21.96
C ALA A 345 -6.82 3.06 -21.33
N GLU A 346 -7.29 3.47 -20.14
CA GLU A 346 -8.46 2.87 -19.47
C GLU A 346 -9.81 3.21 -20.13
N LYS A 347 -9.89 4.29 -20.92
CA LYS A 347 -11.15 4.74 -21.51
C LYS A 347 -11.49 3.98 -22.78
N VAL A 348 -12.63 3.28 -22.75
CA VAL A 348 -13.27 2.76 -23.96
C VAL A 348 -13.75 3.93 -24.82
N SER A 349 -13.26 4.00 -26.07
CA SER A 349 -13.65 5.06 -27.01
C SER A 349 -15.16 5.05 -27.28
N ALA A 350 -15.74 6.20 -27.65
CA ALA A 350 -17.17 6.29 -27.97
C ALA A 350 -17.57 5.32 -29.11
N ALA A 351 -16.73 5.20 -30.14
CA ALA A 351 -16.94 4.27 -31.25
C ALA A 351 -16.86 2.81 -30.79
N THR A 352 -15.90 2.46 -29.93
CA THR A 352 -15.81 1.11 -29.34
C THR A 352 -17.04 0.83 -28.47
N ARG A 353 -17.47 1.79 -27.66
CA ARG A 353 -18.64 1.67 -26.79
C ARG A 353 -19.89 1.33 -27.59
N GLU A 354 -20.20 2.10 -28.62
CA GLU A 354 -21.37 1.87 -29.48
C GLU A 354 -21.32 0.49 -30.12
N ARG A 355 -20.14 0.11 -30.64
CA ARG A 355 -19.92 -1.16 -31.31
C ARG A 355 -20.08 -2.38 -30.38
N ILE A 356 -19.58 -2.29 -29.14
CA ILE A 356 -19.72 -3.37 -28.15
C ILE A 356 -21.17 -3.52 -27.70
N ILE A 357 -21.87 -2.41 -27.44
CA ILE A 357 -23.29 -2.42 -27.07
C ILE A 357 -24.14 -3.02 -28.20
N GLU A 358 -23.86 -2.66 -29.45
CA GLU A 358 -24.57 -3.22 -30.61
C GLU A 358 -24.29 -4.72 -30.78
N ARG A 359 -23.03 -5.14 -30.64
CA ARG A 359 -22.62 -6.56 -30.70
C ARG A 359 -23.37 -7.41 -29.68
N ASP A 360 -23.54 -6.88 -28.47
CA ASP A 360 -24.19 -7.58 -27.35
C ASP A 360 -25.72 -7.43 -27.36
N GLY A 361 -26.30 -7.00 -28.50
CA GLY A 361 -27.74 -6.96 -28.70
C GLY A 361 -28.45 -5.75 -28.09
N ASN A 362 -27.72 -4.72 -27.67
CA ASN A 362 -28.25 -3.59 -26.89
C ASN A 362 -28.92 -4.01 -25.57
N GLU A 363 -28.40 -5.08 -24.96
CA GLU A 363 -28.90 -5.66 -23.72
C GLU A 363 -27.73 -5.96 -22.78
N CYS A 364 -28.00 -5.92 -21.47
CA CYS A 364 -27.04 -6.37 -20.46
C CYS A 364 -26.84 -7.88 -20.59
N LEU A 365 -25.61 -8.34 -20.80
CA LEU A 365 -25.31 -9.77 -20.98
C LEU A 365 -25.66 -10.63 -19.75
N ARG A 366 -25.75 -10.02 -18.55
CA ARG A 366 -26.12 -10.75 -17.33
C ARG A 366 -27.61 -10.81 -17.06
N CYS A 367 -28.32 -9.69 -17.18
CA CYS A 367 -29.73 -9.60 -16.74
C CYS A 367 -30.73 -9.30 -17.86
N GLY A 368 -30.27 -9.08 -19.10
CA GLY A 368 -31.10 -8.71 -20.25
C GLY A 368 -31.68 -7.30 -20.20
N GLY A 369 -31.36 -6.49 -19.18
CA GLY A 369 -31.85 -5.11 -19.08
C GLY A 369 -31.31 -4.23 -20.22
N THR A 370 -32.12 -3.29 -20.72
CA THR A 370 -31.77 -2.42 -21.87
C THR A 370 -31.38 -0.99 -21.47
N GLU A 371 -31.39 -0.67 -20.17
CA GLU A 371 -31.15 0.68 -19.66
C GLU A 371 -29.77 0.83 -19.03
N ASN A 372 -29.19 2.03 -19.15
CA ASN A 372 -27.91 2.40 -18.54
C ASN A 372 -26.76 1.44 -18.89
N LEU A 373 -26.67 1.06 -20.17
CA LEU A 373 -25.68 0.12 -20.68
C LEU A 373 -24.31 0.77 -20.81
N SER A 374 -23.28 0.05 -20.39
CA SER A 374 -21.88 0.42 -20.52
C SER A 374 -21.02 -0.81 -20.83
N PRO A 375 -19.98 -0.66 -21.66
CA PRO A 375 -18.91 -1.65 -21.75
C PRO A 375 -18.26 -1.78 -20.38
N HIS A 376 -18.05 -3.02 -19.99
CA HIS A 376 -17.35 -3.47 -18.82
C HIS A 376 -16.15 -4.30 -19.27
N HIS A 377 -15.01 -4.11 -18.63
CA HIS A 377 -13.82 -4.90 -18.91
C HIS A 377 -13.89 -6.20 -18.11
N ILE A 378 -13.87 -7.33 -18.82
CA ILE A 378 -13.86 -8.67 -18.22
C ILE A 378 -12.60 -8.81 -17.36
N ILE A 379 -11.44 -8.49 -17.91
CA ILE A 379 -10.18 -8.28 -17.19
C ILE A 379 -10.04 -6.77 -17.00
N PRO A 380 -10.07 -6.23 -15.77
CA PRO A 380 -9.93 -4.80 -15.53
C PRO A 380 -8.62 -4.23 -16.09
N VAL A 381 -8.66 -3.01 -16.62
CA VAL A 381 -7.47 -2.37 -17.20
C VAL A 381 -6.35 -2.19 -16.17
N ALA A 382 -6.72 -1.93 -14.91
CA ALA A 382 -5.77 -1.77 -13.81
C ALA A 382 -4.92 -3.03 -13.53
N VAL A 383 -5.34 -4.21 -13.99
CA VAL A 383 -4.58 -5.47 -13.88
C VAL A 383 -4.10 -5.97 -15.25
N GLY A 384 -4.02 -5.09 -16.25
CA GLY A 384 -3.48 -5.38 -17.58
C GLY A 384 -4.52 -5.74 -18.64
N GLY A 385 -5.81 -5.56 -18.37
CA GLY A 385 -6.86 -5.73 -19.36
C GLY A 385 -6.78 -4.73 -20.51
N GLU A 386 -6.93 -5.20 -21.75
CA GLU A 386 -6.92 -4.35 -22.94
C GLU A 386 -8.34 -3.89 -23.33
N ASN A 387 -8.45 -2.83 -24.14
CA ASN A 387 -9.71 -2.39 -24.75
C ASN A 387 -10.07 -3.23 -26.00
N THR A 388 -9.78 -4.53 -25.98
CA THR A 388 -10.12 -5.46 -27.05
C THR A 388 -11.58 -5.85 -26.98
N ASP A 389 -12.14 -6.31 -28.09
CA ASP A 389 -13.53 -6.73 -28.14
C ASP A 389 -13.78 -7.90 -27.21
N GLU A 390 -12.84 -8.85 -27.20
CA GLU A 390 -12.89 -10.06 -26.40
C GLU A 390 -12.86 -9.77 -24.89
N ASN A 391 -12.29 -8.64 -24.49
CA ASN A 391 -12.22 -8.22 -23.10
C ASN A 391 -13.34 -7.25 -22.68
N LEU A 392 -14.24 -6.89 -23.60
CA LEU A 392 -15.34 -5.96 -23.31
C LEU A 392 -16.68 -6.69 -23.36
N ALA A 393 -17.55 -6.40 -22.40
CA ALA A 393 -18.90 -6.94 -22.29
C ALA A 393 -19.91 -5.84 -21.95
N THR A 394 -21.11 -5.91 -22.50
CA THR A 394 -22.16 -4.93 -22.21
C THR A 394 -22.89 -5.29 -20.92
N LEU A 395 -22.80 -4.42 -19.91
CA LEU A 395 -23.53 -4.56 -18.65
C LEU A 395 -24.37 -3.30 -18.37
N CYS A 396 -25.52 -3.47 -17.71
CA CYS A 396 -26.25 -2.34 -17.14
C CYS A 396 -25.52 -1.82 -15.89
N LYS A 397 -25.80 -0.58 -15.50
CA LYS A 397 -25.23 0.05 -14.30
C LYS A 397 -25.24 -0.84 -13.05
N THR A 398 -26.35 -1.53 -12.77
CA THR A 398 -26.46 -2.38 -11.57
C THR A 398 -25.56 -3.59 -11.65
N CYS A 399 -25.59 -4.33 -12.76
CA CYS A 399 -24.71 -5.49 -12.93
C CYS A 399 -23.24 -5.09 -13.02
N HIS A 400 -22.93 -3.93 -13.59
CA HIS A 400 -21.58 -3.39 -13.63
C HIS A 400 -21.06 -3.10 -12.21
N LEU A 401 -21.89 -2.48 -11.36
CA LEU A 401 -21.55 -2.31 -9.94
C LEU A 401 -21.37 -3.66 -9.23
N GLU A 402 -22.28 -4.60 -9.44
CA GLU A 402 -22.18 -5.94 -8.85
C GLU A 402 -20.93 -6.70 -9.30
N ALA A 403 -20.52 -6.55 -10.57
CA ALA A 403 -19.28 -7.11 -11.07
C ALA A 403 -18.06 -6.61 -10.29
N HIS A 404 -18.14 -5.40 -9.74
CA HIS A 404 -17.10 -4.69 -8.98
C HIS A 404 -17.44 -4.53 -7.49
N ASP A 405 -18.28 -5.40 -6.93
CA ASP A 405 -18.70 -5.39 -5.51
C ASP A 405 -19.21 -4.02 -5.00
N GLY A 406 -19.98 -3.32 -5.83
CA GLY A 406 -20.61 -2.04 -5.51
C GLY A 406 -19.86 -0.78 -5.97
N ALA A 407 -18.74 -0.90 -6.69
CA ALA A 407 -17.99 0.22 -7.26
C ALA A 407 -18.06 0.26 -8.80
N PHE A 408 -17.74 1.40 -9.44
CA PHE A 408 -17.91 1.55 -10.91
C PHE A 408 -16.66 1.22 -11.74
N SER A 409 -15.50 1.14 -11.08
CA SER A 409 -14.19 1.03 -11.74
C SER A 409 -13.13 0.68 -10.71
N THR A 410 -13.21 -0.52 -10.14
CA THR A 410 -12.16 -1.07 -9.26
C THR A 410 -11.25 -1.98 -10.06
N PRO A 411 -10.00 -2.18 -9.59
CA PRO A 411 -9.10 -3.17 -10.15
C PRO A 411 -9.59 -4.61 -9.96
N THR A 412 -10.64 -4.82 -9.19
CA THR A 412 -11.16 -6.13 -8.79
C THR A 412 -12.57 -6.36 -9.33
N THR A 413 -12.83 -7.61 -9.70
CA THR A 413 -14.15 -8.14 -10.05
C THR A 413 -14.56 -9.22 -9.05
N VAL A 414 -15.86 -9.56 -8.98
CA VAL A 414 -16.37 -10.68 -8.16
C VAL A 414 -16.05 -12.07 -8.75
N TYR A 415 -15.24 -12.10 -9.80
CA TYR A 415 -14.74 -13.26 -10.51
C TYR A 415 -13.27 -13.00 -10.89
N ASP A 416 -12.47 -14.06 -11.02
CA ASP A 416 -11.01 -13.94 -11.09
C ASP A 416 -10.44 -13.92 -12.52
N ASP A 417 -11.17 -14.47 -13.50
CA ASP A 417 -10.71 -14.62 -14.88
C ASP A 417 -11.89 -14.63 -15.88
N PRO A 418 -11.64 -14.65 -17.21
CA PRO A 418 -12.72 -14.69 -18.20
C PRO A 418 -13.66 -15.91 -18.08
N HIS A 419 -13.19 -17.03 -17.55
CA HIS A 419 -14.05 -18.19 -17.32
C HIS A 419 -14.98 -17.94 -16.12
N GLY A 420 -14.46 -17.36 -15.04
CA GLY A 420 -15.25 -16.90 -13.91
C GLY A 420 -16.29 -15.85 -14.29
N PHE A 421 -15.98 -14.98 -15.27
CA PHE A 421 -16.96 -14.05 -15.83
C PHE A 421 -18.13 -14.77 -16.51
N ASP A 422 -17.86 -15.77 -17.36
CA ASP A 422 -18.89 -16.58 -18.01
C ASP A 422 -19.77 -17.33 -16.98
N GLU A 423 -19.15 -17.86 -15.92
CA GLU A 423 -19.87 -18.46 -14.80
C GLU A 423 -20.74 -17.42 -14.06
N TRP A 424 -20.21 -16.23 -13.82
CA TRP A 424 -20.94 -15.14 -13.16
C TRP A 424 -22.10 -14.59 -13.99
N LEU A 425 -21.97 -14.55 -15.32
CA LEU A 425 -23.06 -14.20 -16.23
C LEU A 425 -24.22 -15.19 -16.13
N THR A 426 -23.92 -16.47 -15.88
CA THR A 426 -24.92 -17.56 -15.85
C THR A 426 -25.40 -17.92 -14.45
N ALA A 427 -24.69 -17.48 -13.40
CA ALA A 427 -25.06 -17.63 -12.00
C ALA A 427 -26.22 -16.68 -11.64
N GLY A 428 -27.45 -17.05 -12.01
CA GLY A 428 -28.62 -16.21 -11.73
C GLY A 428 -30.00 -16.67 -12.22
N ASP A 429 -30.10 -17.75 -13.01
CA ASP A 429 -31.40 -18.30 -13.45
C ASP A 429 -31.77 -19.62 -12.71
N SER A 430 -31.95 -19.54 -11.40
CA SER A 430 -32.57 -20.63 -10.61
C SER A 430 -33.50 -20.13 -9.52
#